data_AF-A0A967A694-F1
#
_entry.id   AF-A0A967A694-F1
#
_cell.length_a   1.000
_cell.length_b   1.000
_cell.length_c   1.000
_cell.angle_alpha   90.00
_cell.angle_beta   90.00
_cell.angle_gamma   90.00
#
_symmetry.space_group_name_H-M   'P 1'
#
loop_
_entity.id
_entity.type
_entity.pdbx_description
1 polymer ?
#
loop_
_entity_poly.entity_id
_entity_poly.type
_entity_poly.pdbx_seq_one_letter_code
_entity_poly.pdbx_strand_id
1 'polypeptide(L)'
;MGISYIRQLLILILLLCLALFSPHSGRSYAGSYFEDGFLGLSQQELHDKLGMPQAVRDRKSALRVFTYYPITDWSNYFSKVVSPENGEDVYTFTRGGIDVRYSFSYAVDPNDYNEHRPLIVRLVDIEFSPAVPLHRIPALIPEFRPSNDPGSPAFRSNIWVLLFKGIPSSDARFIVRENAKDQLDWTLCFQLFSMQGLPERLTTDASIDRLEIGTQSLVVVTQRQRHTHEPIANPYAPHPKQNAAPIKSLPKPIPIPQYEE
;
A
#
# COMPACT_ATOMS: atom_id res chain seq x y z
N MET A 1 43.23 53.53 -14.57
CA MET A 1 41.80 53.15 -14.57
C MET A 1 41.50 51.70 -15.01
N GLY A 2 42.45 50.90 -15.52
CA GLY A 2 42.14 49.54 -16.03
C GLY A 2 42.06 48.41 -14.99
N ILE A 3 42.75 48.53 -13.85
CA ILE A 3 42.86 47.42 -12.85
C ILE A 3 41.53 47.20 -12.09
N SER A 4 40.72 48.25 -11.95
CA SER A 4 39.44 48.18 -11.22
C SER A 4 38.36 47.42 -12.01
N TYR A 5 38.32 47.57 -13.33
CA TYR A 5 37.38 46.86 -14.20
C TYR A 5 37.69 45.37 -14.28
N ILE A 6 38.97 44.99 -14.30
CA ILE A 6 39.39 43.58 -14.31
C ILE A 6 38.98 42.88 -13.00
N ARG A 7 39.11 43.57 -11.86
CA ARG A 7 38.63 43.06 -10.56
C ARG A 7 37.11 42.88 -10.52
N GLN A 8 36.35 43.84 -11.04
CA GLN A 8 34.88 43.72 -11.10
C GLN A 8 34.43 42.60 -12.04
N LEU A 9 35.10 42.42 -13.17
CA LEU A 9 34.81 41.34 -14.12
C LEU A 9 35.09 39.96 -13.49
N LEU A 10 36.20 39.81 -12.77
CA LEU A 10 36.55 38.58 -12.07
C LEU A 10 35.55 38.23 -10.95
N ILE A 11 35.07 39.23 -10.20
CA ILE A 11 34.04 39.03 -9.17
C ILE A 11 32.71 38.61 -9.82
N LEU A 12 32.35 39.21 -10.95
CA LEU A 12 31.11 38.86 -11.66
C LEU A 12 31.16 37.42 -12.20
N ILE A 13 32.30 37.01 -12.75
CA ILE A 13 32.53 35.63 -13.23
C ILE A 13 32.49 34.65 -12.04
N LEU A 14 33.11 34.99 -10.92
CA LEU A 14 33.08 34.15 -9.72
C LEU A 14 31.65 33.97 -9.19
N LEU A 15 30.85 35.04 -9.15
CA LEU A 15 29.44 35.00 -8.74
C LEU A 15 28.58 34.21 -9.73
N LEU A 16 28.84 34.33 -11.04
CA LEU A 16 28.14 33.54 -12.06
C LEU A 16 28.49 32.05 -11.94
N CYS A 17 29.75 31.72 -11.69
CA CYS A 17 30.17 30.34 -11.42
C CYS A 17 29.54 29.80 -10.13
N LEU A 18 29.47 30.58 -9.06
CA LEU A 18 28.78 30.17 -7.82
C LEU A 18 27.27 29.98 -8.04
N ALA A 19 26.63 30.75 -8.92
CA ALA A 19 25.21 30.57 -9.25
C ALA A 19 24.96 29.33 -10.14
N LEU A 20 25.86 29.03 -11.08
CA LEU A 20 25.75 27.88 -11.99
C LEU A 20 26.20 26.56 -11.35
N PHE A 21 27.11 26.61 -10.37
CA PHE A 21 27.60 25.46 -9.61
C PHE A 21 27.03 25.38 -8.19
N SER A 22 26.07 26.24 -7.83
CA SER A 22 25.26 25.99 -6.65
C SER A 22 24.60 24.63 -6.85
N PRO A 23 24.78 23.66 -5.93
CA PRO A 23 24.04 22.42 -6.01
C PRO A 23 22.58 22.83 -6.07
N HIS A 24 21.91 22.55 -7.19
CA HIS A 24 20.46 22.60 -7.24
C HIS A 24 20.02 21.77 -6.04
N SER A 25 19.41 22.44 -5.05
CA SER A 25 18.72 21.78 -3.95
C SER A 25 17.91 20.67 -4.59
N GLY A 26 18.30 19.44 -4.26
CA GLY A 26 18.01 18.28 -5.08
C GLY A 26 16.55 18.23 -5.45
N ARG A 27 16.26 17.77 -6.66
CA ARG A 27 15.06 16.97 -6.87
C ARG A 27 15.03 16.00 -5.70
N SER A 28 14.16 16.26 -4.75
CA SER A 28 13.81 15.28 -3.73
C SER A 28 13.09 14.21 -4.52
N TYR A 29 13.86 13.30 -5.13
CA TYR A 29 13.38 11.97 -5.39
C TYR A 29 13.00 11.50 -3.99
N ALA A 30 11.70 11.59 -3.68
CA ALA A 30 11.15 10.83 -2.59
C ALA A 30 11.55 9.39 -2.91
N GLY A 31 12.63 8.92 -2.29
CA GLY A 31 13.00 7.52 -2.37
C GLY A 31 11.75 6.74 -2.01
N SER A 32 11.46 5.67 -2.75
CA SER A 32 10.36 4.79 -2.43
C SER A 32 10.49 4.43 -0.95
N TYR A 33 9.58 4.94 -0.10
CA TYR A 33 9.62 4.70 1.35
C TYR A 33 9.62 3.21 1.68
N PHE A 34 9.21 2.41 0.70
CA PHE A 34 9.29 0.96 0.68
C PHE A 34 10.05 0.53 -0.57
N GLU A 35 11.00 -0.40 -0.44
CA GLU A 35 11.77 -0.96 -1.56
C GLU A 35 10.91 -1.72 -2.60
N ASP A 36 9.60 -1.84 -2.38
CA ASP A 36 8.67 -2.63 -3.17
C ASP A 36 7.62 -1.76 -3.87
N GLY A 37 7.75 -1.65 -5.19
CA GLY A 37 6.59 -1.40 -6.06
C GLY A 37 6.23 0.07 -6.29
N PHE A 38 4.95 0.39 -6.08
CA PHE A 38 4.32 1.65 -6.50
C PHE A 38 4.01 2.62 -5.34
N LEU A 39 4.13 2.18 -4.09
CA LEU A 39 3.85 3.03 -2.94
C LEU A 39 4.86 4.19 -2.86
N GLY A 40 4.35 5.39 -2.57
CA GLY A 40 5.16 6.59 -2.49
C GLY A 40 5.45 7.27 -3.84
N LEU A 41 5.12 6.64 -4.97
CA LEU A 41 5.20 7.31 -6.27
C LEU A 41 4.18 8.44 -6.35
N SER A 42 4.55 9.53 -6.99
CA SER A 42 3.59 10.52 -7.45
C SER A 42 2.69 9.94 -8.55
N GLN A 43 1.50 10.51 -8.73
CA GLN A 43 0.61 10.13 -9.82
C GLN A 43 1.29 10.27 -11.19
N GLN A 44 2.10 11.32 -11.38
CA GLN A 44 2.87 11.51 -12.60
C GLN A 44 3.87 10.37 -12.82
N GLU A 45 4.66 10.00 -11.80
CA GLU A 45 5.61 8.88 -11.92
C GLU A 45 4.90 7.54 -12.17
N LEU A 46 3.71 7.36 -11.61
CA LEU A 46 2.87 6.20 -11.91
C LEU A 46 2.45 6.17 -13.39
N HIS A 47 1.98 7.30 -13.92
CA HIS A 47 1.58 7.43 -15.33
C HIS A 47 2.77 7.25 -16.28
N ASP A 48 3.93 7.79 -15.93
CA ASP A 48 5.15 7.60 -16.70
C ASP A 48 5.55 6.12 -16.76
N LYS A 49 5.24 5.34 -15.70
CA LYS A 49 5.58 3.92 -15.59
C LYS A 49 4.54 2.99 -16.23
N LEU A 50 3.24 3.28 -16.12
CA LEU A 50 2.15 2.40 -16.55
C LEU A 50 1.37 2.92 -17.77
N GLY A 51 1.62 4.15 -18.20
CA GLY A 51 0.76 4.88 -19.13
C GLY A 51 -0.45 5.49 -18.43
N MET A 52 -1.36 6.06 -19.21
CA MET A 52 -2.62 6.59 -18.69
C MET A 52 -3.53 5.46 -18.20
N PRO A 53 -4.28 5.66 -17.10
CA PRO A 53 -5.24 4.67 -16.63
C PRO A 53 -6.39 4.47 -17.62
N GLN A 54 -6.92 3.25 -17.67
CA GLN A 54 -8.09 2.91 -18.48
C GLN A 54 -9.36 3.54 -17.92
N ALA A 55 -9.46 3.67 -16.59
CA ALA A 55 -10.60 4.25 -15.90
C ALA A 55 -10.16 4.91 -14.59
N VAL A 56 -11.05 5.74 -14.03
CA VAL A 56 -10.93 6.23 -12.65
C VAL A 56 -12.12 5.71 -11.87
N ARG A 57 -11.88 5.14 -10.69
CA ARG A 57 -12.97 4.74 -9.79
C ARG A 57 -13.10 5.68 -8.60
N ASP A 58 -14.33 6.07 -8.30
CA ASP A 58 -14.67 6.81 -7.08
C ASP A 58 -14.96 5.81 -5.94
N ARG A 59 -14.28 5.98 -4.81
CA ARG A 59 -14.42 5.13 -3.62
C ARG A 59 -15.28 5.83 -2.57
N LYS A 60 -16.57 5.49 -2.52
CA LYS A 60 -17.42 5.79 -1.35
C LYS A 60 -17.11 4.78 -0.24
N SER A 61 -16.05 5.08 0.51
CA SER A 61 -15.37 4.20 1.49
C SER A 61 -16.30 3.47 2.48
N ALA A 62 -17.40 4.09 2.90
CA ALA A 62 -18.34 3.48 3.85
C ALA A 62 -19.16 2.32 3.28
N LEU A 63 -19.46 2.34 1.97
CA LEU A 63 -20.39 1.38 1.36
C LEU A 63 -19.71 0.33 0.47
N ARG A 64 -18.41 0.47 0.21
CA ARG A 64 -17.66 -0.40 -0.72
C ARG A 64 -18.32 -0.52 -2.10
N VAL A 65 -19.03 0.52 -2.52
CA VAL A 65 -19.59 0.66 -3.86
C VAL A 65 -18.62 1.51 -4.67
N PHE A 66 -18.11 0.94 -5.76
CA PHE A 66 -17.21 1.62 -6.68
C PHE A 66 -17.98 2.02 -7.93
N THR A 67 -17.81 3.26 -8.34
CA THR A 67 -18.30 3.73 -9.65
C THR A 67 -17.09 3.96 -10.54
N TYR A 68 -17.08 3.33 -11.71
CA TYR A 68 -15.99 3.44 -12.68
C TYR A 68 -16.37 4.44 -13.76
N TYR A 69 -15.49 5.39 -14.01
CA TYR A 69 -15.63 6.39 -15.05
C TYR A 69 -14.51 6.20 -16.08
N PRO A 70 -14.82 6.30 -17.39
CA PRO A 70 -13.78 6.45 -18.41
C PRO A 70 -12.87 7.63 -18.07
N ILE A 71 -11.56 7.50 -18.31
CA ILE A 71 -10.58 8.56 -18.00
C ILE A 71 -10.91 9.90 -18.68
N THR A 72 -11.51 9.85 -19.87
CA THR A 72 -11.98 11.03 -20.61
C THR A 72 -13.07 11.78 -19.86
N ASP A 73 -14.05 11.06 -19.32
CA ASP A 73 -15.19 11.65 -18.62
C ASP A 73 -14.75 12.19 -17.25
N TRP A 74 -13.83 11.47 -16.59
CA TRP A 74 -13.21 11.94 -15.37
C TRP A 74 -12.49 13.27 -15.57
N SER A 75 -11.62 13.35 -16.59
CA SER A 75 -10.85 14.56 -16.90
C SER A 75 -11.75 15.76 -17.24
N ASN A 76 -12.79 15.54 -18.04
CA ASN A 76 -13.65 16.61 -18.54
C ASN A 76 -14.65 17.15 -17.51
N TYR A 77 -15.15 16.30 -16.61
CA TYR A 77 -16.30 16.61 -15.75
C TYR A 77 -16.03 16.38 -14.27
N PHE A 78 -15.71 15.14 -13.87
CA PHE A 78 -15.73 14.76 -12.45
C PHE A 78 -14.57 15.33 -11.64
N SER A 79 -13.40 15.50 -12.26
CA SER A 79 -12.23 16.12 -11.63
C SER A 79 -12.48 17.56 -11.15
N LYS A 80 -13.52 18.24 -11.67
CA LYS A 80 -13.89 19.62 -11.30
C LYS A 80 -14.79 19.70 -10.07
N VAL A 81 -15.43 18.60 -9.68
CA VAL A 81 -16.44 18.57 -8.60
C VAL A 81 -16.10 17.58 -7.50
N VAL A 82 -15.11 16.72 -7.71
CA VAL A 82 -14.58 15.78 -6.72
C VAL A 82 -13.12 16.12 -6.45
N SER A 83 -12.72 16.13 -5.18
CA SER A 83 -11.31 16.33 -4.84
C SER A 83 -10.44 15.26 -5.50
N PRO A 84 -9.30 15.61 -6.12
CA PRO A 84 -8.47 14.68 -6.88
C PRO A 84 -8.07 13.41 -6.12
N GLU A 85 -7.87 13.50 -4.81
CA GLU A 85 -7.52 12.37 -3.93
C GLU A 85 -8.58 11.26 -3.84
N ASN A 86 -9.82 11.53 -4.26
CA ASN A 86 -10.91 10.54 -4.22
C ASN A 86 -11.00 9.70 -5.51
N GLY A 87 -10.33 10.12 -6.59
CA GLY A 87 -10.23 9.34 -7.82
C GLY A 87 -9.10 8.33 -7.72
N GLU A 88 -9.41 7.04 -7.88
CA GLU A 88 -8.39 5.99 -7.95
C GLU A 88 -8.14 5.59 -9.40
N ASP A 89 -6.88 5.64 -9.83
CA ASP A 89 -6.50 5.24 -11.19
C ASP A 89 -6.57 3.72 -11.33
N VAL A 90 -7.25 3.24 -12.37
CA VAL A 90 -7.52 1.82 -12.58
C VAL A 90 -6.79 1.29 -13.81
N TYR A 91 -6.04 0.20 -13.60
CA TYR A 91 -5.34 -0.52 -14.65
C TYR A 91 -5.73 -1.99 -14.66
N THR A 92 -6.08 -2.54 -15.83
CA THR A 92 -6.42 -3.96 -15.96
C THR A 92 -5.45 -4.63 -16.92
N PHE A 93 -4.85 -5.73 -16.47
CA PHE A 93 -3.94 -6.57 -17.25
C PHE A 93 -4.42 -8.01 -17.24
N THR A 94 -4.34 -8.70 -18.38
CA THR A 94 -4.55 -10.15 -18.41
C THR A 94 -3.20 -10.85 -18.30
N ARG A 95 -2.99 -11.63 -17.23
CA ARG A 95 -1.73 -12.33 -16.94
C ARG A 95 -2.03 -13.80 -16.64
N GLY A 96 -1.46 -14.71 -17.43
CA GLY A 96 -1.69 -16.15 -17.24
C GLY A 96 -3.17 -16.56 -17.29
N GLY A 97 -3.98 -15.88 -18.11
CA GLY A 97 -5.42 -16.10 -18.23
C GLY A 97 -6.28 -15.55 -17.08
N ILE A 98 -5.68 -14.75 -16.18
CA ILE A 98 -6.35 -14.08 -15.07
C ILE A 98 -6.39 -12.59 -15.36
N ASP A 99 -7.54 -11.96 -15.15
CA ASP A 99 -7.62 -10.50 -15.13
C ASP A 99 -7.15 -9.99 -13.78
N VAL A 100 -6.11 -9.14 -13.83
CA VAL A 100 -5.47 -8.51 -12.69
C VAL A 100 -5.74 -7.01 -12.77
N ARG A 101 -6.63 -6.52 -11.90
CA ARG A 101 -7.03 -5.12 -11.87
C ARG A 101 -6.36 -4.40 -10.70
N TYR A 102 -5.47 -3.47 -11.02
CA TYR A 102 -4.87 -2.55 -10.08
C TYR A 102 -5.75 -1.30 -9.93
N SER A 103 -5.86 -0.79 -8.72
CA SER A 103 -6.47 0.49 -8.41
C SER A 103 -5.60 1.24 -7.41
N PHE A 104 -5.19 2.46 -7.76
CA PHE A 104 -4.22 3.25 -7.00
C PHE A 104 -4.94 4.35 -6.24
N SER A 105 -4.93 4.28 -4.90
CA SER A 105 -5.44 5.36 -4.05
C SER A 105 -4.33 6.36 -3.73
N TYR A 106 -4.71 7.64 -3.65
CA TYR A 106 -3.77 8.71 -3.37
C TYR A 106 -3.94 9.32 -1.97
N ALA A 107 -2.85 9.89 -1.46
CA ALA A 107 -2.82 10.87 -0.39
C ALA A 107 -2.12 12.13 -0.90
N VAL A 108 -2.42 13.24 -0.25
CA VAL A 108 -1.58 14.45 -0.31
C VAL A 108 -0.72 14.52 0.95
N ASP A 109 0.46 15.13 0.88
CA ASP A 109 1.24 15.40 2.08
C ASP A 109 0.49 16.42 2.95
N PRO A 110 0.20 16.12 4.23
CA PRO A 110 -0.48 17.07 5.12
C PRO A 110 0.33 18.34 5.40
N ASN A 111 1.65 18.30 5.21
CA ASN A 111 2.54 19.44 5.41
C ASN A 111 2.74 20.26 4.11
N ASP A 112 2.22 19.79 2.98
CA ASP A 112 2.29 20.52 1.71
C ASP A 112 1.03 21.38 1.52
N TYR A 113 1.22 22.68 1.67
CA TYR A 113 0.18 23.70 1.53
C TYR A 113 0.07 24.26 0.11
N ASN A 114 0.84 23.74 -0.85
CA ASN A 114 0.74 24.19 -2.24
C ASN A 114 -0.60 23.79 -2.87
N GLU A 115 -1.16 24.67 -3.69
CA GLU A 115 -2.40 24.40 -4.44
C GLU A 115 -2.23 23.25 -5.45
N HIS A 116 -1.00 23.05 -5.94
CA HIS A 116 -0.61 21.98 -6.86
C HIS A 116 0.21 20.88 -6.17
N ARG A 117 -0.11 20.59 -4.91
CA ARG A 117 0.54 19.49 -4.18
C ARG A 117 0.38 18.15 -4.91
N PRO A 118 1.45 17.34 -5.02
CA PRO A 118 1.39 16.09 -5.75
C PRO A 118 0.50 15.07 -5.04
N LEU A 119 -0.23 14.29 -5.83
CA LEU A 119 -0.91 13.08 -5.36
C LEU A 119 0.12 11.95 -5.25
N ILE A 120 0.25 11.37 -4.07
CA ILE A 120 1.19 10.28 -3.77
C ILE A 120 0.41 8.98 -3.55
N VAL A 121 0.84 7.90 -4.21
CA VAL A 121 0.24 6.57 -4.05
C VAL A 121 0.42 6.11 -2.59
N ARG A 122 -0.71 5.93 -1.90
CA ARG A 122 -0.74 5.45 -0.50
C ARG A 122 -1.19 4.00 -0.36
N LEU A 123 -1.94 3.50 -1.33
CA LEU A 123 -2.51 2.17 -1.32
C LEU A 123 -2.66 1.68 -2.76
N VAL A 124 -2.31 0.43 -2.97
CA VAL A 124 -2.55 -0.29 -4.23
C VAL A 124 -3.50 -1.43 -3.92
N ASP A 125 -4.67 -1.40 -4.54
CA ASP A 125 -5.65 -2.47 -4.46
C ASP A 125 -5.59 -3.31 -5.74
N ILE A 126 -5.48 -4.62 -5.60
CA ILE A 126 -5.29 -5.55 -6.71
C ILE A 126 -6.38 -6.62 -6.62
N GLU A 127 -7.24 -6.70 -7.63
CA GLU A 127 -8.30 -7.69 -7.72
C GLU A 127 -7.96 -8.74 -8.80
N PHE A 128 -8.23 -10.01 -8.49
CA PHE A 128 -8.02 -11.14 -9.38
C PHE A 128 -9.37 -11.69 -9.86
N SER A 129 -9.53 -11.88 -11.17
CA SER A 129 -10.70 -12.54 -11.73
C SER A 129 -10.27 -13.63 -12.73
N PRO A 130 -10.50 -14.93 -12.42
CA PRO A 130 -10.99 -15.49 -11.16
C PRO A 130 -9.97 -15.37 -10.00
N ALA A 131 -10.39 -15.74 -8.79
CA ALA A 131 -9.54 -15.84 -7.61
C ALA A 131 -8.36 -16.80 -7.82
N VAL A 132 -7.22 -16.51 -7.19
CA VAL A 132 -5.94 -17.18 -7.47
C VAL A 132 -5.37 -17.85 -6.22
N PRO A 133 -4.72 -19.03 -6.36
CA PRO A 133 -3.98 -19.63 -5.25
C PRO A 133 -2.87 -18.73 -4.73
N LEU A 134 -2.69 -18.67 -3.42
CA LEU A 134 -1.69 -17.86 -2.73
C LEU A 134 -0.29 -17.93 -3.37
N HIS A 135 0.21 -19.14 -3.67
CA HIS A 135 1.55 -19.31 -4.27
C HIS A 135 1.71 -18.72 -5.67
N ARG A 136 0.62 -18.51 -6.42
CA ARG A 136 0.69 -17.98 -7.79
C ARG A 136 0.80 -16.45 -7.82
N ILE A 137 0.45 -15.78 -6.72
CA ILE A 137 0.37 -14.32 -6.67
C ILE A 137 1.69 -13.64 -7.07
N PRO A 138 2.88 -14.01 -6.53
CA PRO A 138 4.13 -13.37 -6.93
C PRO A 138 4.45 -13.47 -8.43
N ALA A 139 3.97 -14.52 -9.11
CA ALA A 139 4.17 -14.68 -10.55
C ALA A 139 3.20 -13.82 -11.37
N LEU A 140 1.97 -13.61 -10.86
CA LEU A 140 0.97 -12.75 -11.52
C LEU A 140 1.28 -11.27 -11.32
N ILE A 141 1.87 -10.90 -10.19
CA ILE A 141 2.18 -9.52 -9.83
C ILE A 141 3.62 -9.42 -9.31
N PRO A 142 4.64 -9.34 -10.19
CA PRO A 142 6.04 -9.36 -9.80
C PRO A 142 6.48 -8.15 -8.96
N GLU A 143 5.65 -7.12 -8.88
CA GLU A 143 5.82 -5.98 -7.99
C GLU A 143 5.47 -6.32 -6.53
N PHE A 144 4.66 -7.36 -6.30
CA PHE A 144 4.41 -7.92 -4.98
C PHE A 144 5.54 -8.87 -4.59
N ARG A 145 6.32 -8.42 -3.60
CA ARG A 145 7.49 -9.14 -3.09
C ARG A 145 7.34 -9.35 -1.59
N PRO A 146 6.50 -10.32 -1.15
CA PRO A 146 6.35 -10.60 0.26
C PRO A 146 7.70 -10.98 0.88
N SER A 147 7.84 -10.80 2.19
CA SER A 147 9.06 -11.23 2.87
C SER A 147 9.17 -12.76 2.82
N ASN A 148 10.36 -13.28 2.52
CA ASN A 148 10.67 -14.71 2.62
C ASN A 148 11.35 -15.05 3.96
N ASP A 149 11.56 -14.06 4.83
CA ASP A 149 12.14 -14.27 6.16
C ASP A 149 11.11 -14.98 7.09
N PRO A 150 11.47 -16.13 7.69
CA PRO A 150 10.62 -16.80 8.67
C PRO A 150 10.29 -15.96 9.91
N GLY A 151 11.10 -14.95 10.24
CA GLY A 151 10.88 -14.03 11.36
C GLY A 151 9.91 -12.87 11.04
N SER A 152 9.54 -12.70 9.77
CA SER A 152 8.64 -11.62 9.37
C SER A 152 7.22 -11.85 9.89
N PRO A 153 6.61 -10.86 10.57
CA PRO A 153 5.29 -11.04 11.17
C PRO A 153 4.22 -11.36 10.14
N ALA A 154 3.42 -12.38 10.42
CA ALA A 154 2.25 -12.74 9.64
C ALA A 154 1.07 -13.02 10.57
N PHE A 155 -0.11 -12.58 10.15
CA PHE A 155 -1.36 -12.78 10.89
C PHE A 155 -2.45 -13.22 9.93
N ARG A 156 -3.49 -13.86 10.45
CA ARG A 156 -4.68 -14.15 9.66
C ARG A 156 -5.96 -13.93 10.45
N SER A 157 -7.05 -13.78 9.72
CA SER A 157 -8.41 -13.91 10.21
C SER A 157 -9.14 -15.01 9.42
N ASN A 158 -10.47 -15.00 9.49
CA ASN A 158 -11.32 -15.86 8.67
C ASN A 158 -11.34 -15.44 7.19
N ILE A 159 -10.99 -14.20 6.85
CA ILE A 159 -11.14 -13.67 5.48
C ILE A 159 -9.88 -12.97 4.94
N TRP A 160 -8.84 -12.78 5.75
CA TRP A 160 -7.61 -12.15 5.29
C TRP A 160 -6.34 -12.71 5.92
N VAL A 161 -5.23 -12.60 5.18
CA VAL A 161 -3.85 -12.81 5.63
C VAL A 161 -3.11 -11.48 5.58
N LEU A 162 -2.47 -11.09 6.68
CA LEU A 162 -1.61 -9.92 6.77
C LEU A 162 -0.15 -10.36 6.76
N LEU A 163 0.65 -9.78 5.87
CA LEU A 163 2.09 -10.02 5.79
C LEU A 163 2.82 -8.70 5.94
N PHE A 164 3.69 -8.63 6.94
CA PHE A 164 4.48 -7.45 7.21
C PHE A 164 5.88 -7.57 6.62
N LYS A 165 6.38 -6.47 6.07
CA LYS A 165 7.72 -6.41 5.49
C LYS A 165 8.43 -5.11 5.84
N GLY A 166 9.72 -5.24 6.12
CA GLY A 166 10.57 -4.10 6.46
C GLY A 166 10.39 -3.61 7.89
N ILE A 167 11.23 -2.65 8.26
CA ILE A 167 11.29 -2.10 9.62
C ILE A 167 10.16 -1.07 9.76
N PRO A 168 9.39 -1.09 10.86
CA PRO A 168 8.45 -0.02 11.17
C PRO A 168 9.15 1.35 11.18
N SER A 169 8.58 2.33 10.48
CA SER A 169 9.10 3.69 10.37
C SER A 169 8.00 4.70 10.64
N SER A 170 8.33 5.74 11.41
CA SER A 170 7.46 6.89 11.62
C SER A 170 7.39 7.79 10.39
N ASP A 171 8.40 7.75 9.51
CA ASP A 171 8.41 8.56 8.28
C ASP A 171 7.32 8.12 7.31
N ALA A 172 6.90 6.85 7.34
CA ALA A 172 5.80 6.33 6.53
C ALA A 172 4.40 6.89 6.94
N ARG A 173 4.31 7.68 8.02
CA ARG A 173 3.05 8.27 8.47
C ARG A 173 2.41 9.23 7.45
N PHE A 174 3.19 9.88 6.58
CA PHE A 174 2.63 10.90 5.68
C PHE A 174 1.60 10.34 4.68
N ILE A 175 1.68 9.03 4.37
CA ILE A 175 0.68 8.33 3.54
C ILE A 175 -0.51 7.78 4.34
N VAL A 176 -0.46 7.85 5.68
CA VAL A 176 -1.54 7.44 6.59
C VAL A 176 -2.15 8.64 7.27
N ARG A 177 -3.38 9.00 6.91
CA ARG A 177 -4.15 10.05 7.59
C ARG A 177 -5.22 9.42 8.47
N GLU A 178 -4.84 9.02 9.68
CA GLU A 178 -5.79 8.51 10.68
C GLU A 178 -5.69 9.27 12.00
N ASN A 179 -6.73 10.04 12.32
CA ASN A 179 -6.83 10.78 13.57
C ASN A 179 -6.52 9.90 14.78
N ALA A 180 -5.63 10.37 15.66
CA ALA A 180 -5.14 9.70 16.86
C ALA A 180 -4.24 8.47 16.63
N LYS A 181 -3.77 8.24 15.39
CA LYS A 181 -2.81 7.16 15.07
C LYS A 181 -1.49 7.66 14.48
N ASP A 182 -1.27 8.96 14.43
CA ASP A 182 -0.09 9.61 13.84
C ASP A 182 1.23 9.32 14.60
N GLN A 183 1.13 8.79 15.83
CA GLN A 183 2.26 8.42 16.68
C GLN A 183 2.71 6.96 16.52
N LEU A 184 2.01 6.17 15.71
CA LEU A 184 2.33 4.76 15.52
C LEU A 184 3.45 4.60 14.50
N ASP A 185 4.28 3.57 14.70
CA ASP A 185 5.18 3.12 13.65
C ASP A 185 4.40 2.32 12.60
N TRP A 186 4.67 2.64 11.34
CA TRP A 186 4.02 2.06 10.18
C TRP A 186 5.00 1.21 9.38
N THR A 187 4.54 0.08 8.90
CA THR A 187 5.34 -0.88 8.13
C THR A 187 4.56 -1.30 6.89
N LEU A 188 5.28 -1.73 5.86
CA LEU A 188 4.67 -2.25 4.64
C LEU A 188 3.84 -3.48 5.00
N CYS A 189 2.59 -3.47 4.59
CA CYS A 189 1.66 -4.56 4.81
C CYS A 189 1.04 -4.97 3.48
N PHE A 190 1.07 -6.28 3.25
CA PHE A 190 0.30 -6.93 2.22
C PHE A 190 -0.88 -7.62 2.87
N GLN A 191 -2.09 -7.19 2.52
CA GLN A 191 -3.33 -7.74 3.03
C GLN A 191 -4.03 -8.51 1.93
N LEU A 192 -4.03 -9.84 2.04
CA LEU A 192 -4.63 -10.74 1.08
C LEU A 192 -6.03 -11.13 1.55
N PHE A 193 -7.01 -11.07 0.68
CA PHE A 193 -8.42 -11.29 0.99
C PHE A 193 -8.97 -12.51 0.24
N SER A 194 -9.77 -13.31 0.94
CA SER A 194 -10.61 -14.34 0.34
C SER A 194 -12.09 -14.01 0.60
N MET A 195 -12.87 -13.83 -0.46
CA MET A 195 -14.29 -13.52 -0.39
C MET A 195 -15.11 -14.71 0.09
N GLN A 196 -14.68 -15.93 -0.23
CA GLN A 196 -15.30 -17.18 0.23
C GLN A 196 -14.75 -17.64 1.60
N GLY A 197 -13.82 -16.89 2.17
CA GLY A 197 -13.14 -17.20 3.42
C GLY A 197 -11.88 -18.04 3.24
N LEU A 198 -11.05 -18.03 4.27
CA LEU A 198 -9.83 -18.81 4.34
C LEU A 198 -10.10 -20.18 4.97
N PRO A 199 -9.46 -21.25 4.49
CA PRO A 199 -9.60 -22.57 5.10
C PRO A 199 -9.11 -22.58 6.56
N GLU A 200 -9.64 -23.48 7.38
CA GLU A 200 -9.22 -23.62 8.79
C GLU A 200 -7.70 -23.79 8.90
N ARG A 201 -7.11 -24.63 8.03
CA ARG A 201 -5.67 -24.74 7.85
C ARG A 201 -5.26 -23.96 6.61
N LEU A 202 -4.56 -22.85 6.82
CA LEU A 202 -4.02 -22.06 5.72
C LEU A 202 -2.95 -22.87 4.98
N THR A 203 -3.16 -23.06 3.68
CA THR A 203 -2.17 -23.64 2.75
C THR A 203 -1.86 -22.65 1.64
N THR A 204 -0.80 -22.91 0.89
CA THR A 204 -0.43 -22.14 -0.30
C THR A 204 -1.44 -22.25 -1.46
N ASP A 205 -2.44 -23.12 -1.33
CA ASP A 205 -3.52 -23.30 -2.29
C ASP A 205 -4.78 -22.50 -1.92
N ALA A 206 -4.77 -21.82 -0.77
CA ALA A 206 -5.85 -20.92 -0.39
C ALA A 206 -6.11 -19.89 -1.51
N SER A 207 -7.38 -19.76 -1.91
CA SER A 207 -7.80 -18.86 -2.98
C SER A 207 -7.89 -17.43 -2.46
N ILE A 208 -7.35 -16.49 -3.22
CA ILE A 208 -7.28 -15.06 -2.91
C ILE A 208 -7.90 -14.29 -4.08
N ASP A 209 -8.95 -13.52 -3.79
CA ASP A 209 -9.64 -12.68 -4.78
C ASP A 209 -8.99 -11.30 -4.89
N ARG A 210 -8.33 -10.85 -3.82
CA ARG A 210 -7.86 -9.47 -3.72
C ARG A 210 -6.64 -9.34 -2.83
N LEU A 211 -5.77 -8.39 -3.16
CA LEU A 211 -4.60 -7.99 -2.38
C LEU A 211 -4.59 -6.47 -2.23
N GLU A 212 -4.46 -5.97 -1.01
CA GLU A 212 -4.11 -4.57 -0.77
C GLU A 212 -2.65 -4.46 -0.33
N ILE A 213 -1.91 -3.54 -0.96
CA ILE A 213 -0.55 -3.16 -0.60
C ILE A 213 -0.61 -1.76 -0.03
N GLY A 214 -0.18 -1.59 1.22
CA GLY A 214 -0.22 -0.30 1.91
C GLY A 214 0.58 -0.35 3.19
N THR A 215 0.27 0.56 4.11
CA THR A 215 0.91 0.61 5.43
C THR A 215 -0.04 0.19 6.53
N GLN A 216 0.46 -0.58 7.49
CA GLN A 216 -0.26 -0.97 8.70
C GLN A 216 0.66 -0.88 9.91
N SER A 217 0.10 -0.69 11.09
CA SER A 217 0.86 -0.71 12.34
C SER A 217 0.77 -2.08 13.01
N LEU A 218 1.92 -2.68 13.31
CA LEU A 218 1.99 -3.92 14.08
C LEU A 218 1.35 -3.78 15.47
N VAL A 219 1.45 -2.61 16.08
CA VAL A 219 0.84 -2.31 17.38
C VAL A 219 -0.68 -2.44 17.31
N VAL A 220 -1.29 -1.95 16.22
CA VAL A 220 -2.74 -2.07 16.02
C VAL A 220 -3.15 -3.53 15.91
N VAL A 221 -2.46 -4.32 15.09
CA VAL A 221 -2.80 -5.74 14.89
C VAL A 221 -2.61 -6.54 16.17
N THR A 222 -1.46 -6.39 16.84
CA THR A 222 -1.09 -7.19 18.01
C THR A 222 -1.82 -6.80 19.30
N GLN A 223 -2.20 -5.53 19.47
CA GLN A 223 -2.84 -5.06 20.71
C GLN A 223 -4.34 -4.84 20.54
N ARG A 224 -4.74 -4.13 19.48
CA ARG A 224 -6.13 -3.67 19.29
C ARG A 224 -6.97 -4.68 18.52
N GLN A 225 -6.35 -5.50 17.66
CA GLN A 225 -7.04 -6.49 16.82
C GLN A 225 -6.66 -7.93 17.16
N ARG A 226 -6.06 -8.16 18.34
CA ARG A 226 -5.63 -9.48 18.81
C ARG A 226 -6.72 -10.56 18.83
N HIS A 227 -7.98 -10.14 18.92
CA HIS A 227 -9.13 -11.05 18.97
C HIS A 227 -9.66 -11.41 17.58
N THR A 228 -9.24 -10.70 16.53
CA THR A 228 -9.65 -10.95 15.14
C THR A 228 -8.51 -11.43 14.26
N HIS A 229 -7.26 -11.27 14.72
CA HIS A 229 -6.06 -11.66 14.00
C HIS A 229 -5.20 -12.60 14.84
N GLU A 230 -5.09 -13.84 14.40
CA GLU A 230 -4.19 -14.83 15.01
C GLU A 230 -2.80 -14.76 14.34
N PRO A 231 -1.70 -14.81 15.12
CA PRO A 231 -0.36 -14.94 14.57
C PRO A 231 -0.18 -16.29 13.87
N ILE A 232 0.45 -16.28 12.70
CA ILE A 232 0.79 -17.49 11.94
C ILE A 232 2.23 -17.46 11.47
N ALA A 233 2.75 -18.61 11.06
CA ALA A 233 4.00 -18.64 10.32
C ALA A 233 3.82 -17.98 8.95
N ASN A 234 4.87 -17.28 8.51
CA ASN A 234 4.91 -16.64 7.20
C ASN A 234 4.72 -17.71 6.09
N PRO A 235 3.64 -17.65 5.29
CA PRO A 235 3.36 -18.65 4.26
C PRO A 235 4.32 -18.60 3.06
N TYR A 236 5.10 -17.52 2.91
CA TYR A 236 6.11 -17.37 1.86
C TYR A 236 7.54 -17.72 2.32
N ALA A 237 7.72 -18.04 3.60
CA ALA A 237 9.03 -18.51 4.08
C ALA A 237 9.35 -19.90 3.52
N PRO A 238 10.63 -20.20 3.16
CA PRO A 238 11.01 -21.45 2.49
C PRO A 238 10.75 -22.73 3.31
N HIS A 239 10.47 -22.61 4.62
CA HIS A 239 9.98 -23.68 5.48
C HIS A 239 9.06 -23.06 6.52
N PRO A 240 7.75 -22.91 6.24
CA PRO A 240 6.81 -22.38 7.22
C PRO A 240 6.84 -23.33 8.42
N LYS A 241 7.22 -22.84 9.60
CA LYS A 241 7.04 -23.62 10.82
C LYS A 241 5.53 -23.82 10.97
N GLN A 242 5.03 -25.00 10.62
CA GLN A 242 3.65 -25.36 10.95
C GLN A 242 3.55 -25.27 12.47
N ASN A 243 2.82 -24.26 12.95
CA ASN A 243 2.35 -24.30 14.33
C ASN A 243 1.61 -25.63 14.47
N ALA A 244 2.02 -26.44 15.47
CA ALA A 244 1.35 -27.69 15.78
C ALA A 244 -0.16 -27.41 15.80
N ALA A 245 -0.95 -28.29 15.17
CA ALA A 245 -2.40 -28.13 15.10
C ALA A 245 -2.89 -27.76 16.50
N PRO A 246 -3.70 -26.69 16.66
CA PRO A 246 -4.27 -26.38 17.96
C PRO A 246 -4.94 -27.65 18.45
N ILE A 247 -4.52 -28.14 19.62
CA ILE A 247 -5.18 -29.27 20.27
C ILE A 247 -6.65 -28.87 20.29
N LYS A 248 -7.52 -29.64 19.62
CA LYS A 248 -8.97 -29.42 19.68
C LYS A 248 -9.31 -29.37 21.15
N SER A 249 -9.56 -28.18 21.67
CA SER A 249 -10.04 -28.04 23.03
C SER A 249 -11.39 -28.75 23.04
N LEU A 250 -11.52 -29.72 23.94
CA LEU A 250 -12.81 -30.37 24.16
C LEU A 250 -13.86 -29.27 24.36
N PRO A 251 -15.03 -29.36 23.70
CA PRO A 251 -16.09 -28.36 23.87
C PRO A 251 -16.32 -28.15 25.36
N LYS A 252 -16.13 -26.92 25.85
CA LYS A 252 -16.50 -26.61 27.23
C LYS A 252 -18.00 -26.92 27.36
N PRO A 253 -18.42 -27.73 28.34
CA PRO A 253 -19.83 -28.02 28.53
C PRO A 253 -20.56 -26.70 28.71
N ILE A 254 -21.61 -26.51 27.92
CA ILE A 254 -22.49 -25.34 27.99
C ILE A 254 -23.10 -25.35 29.40
N PRO A 255 -22.92 -24.29 30.22
CA PRO A 255 -23.53 -24.22 31.53
C PRO A 255 -25.05 -24.31 31.37
N ILE A 256 -25.68 -25.31 31.98
CA ILE A 256 -27.12 -25.41 32.05
C ILE A 256 -27.58 -24.36 33.07
N PRO A 257 -28.50 -23.45 32.71
CA PRO A 257 -28.99 -22.46 33.66
C PRO A 257 -29.79 -23.10 34.81
N GLN A 258 -29.54 -22.64 36.03
CA GLN A 258 -30.14 -23.13 37.29
C GLN A 258 -31.58 -22.65 37.56
N TYR A 259 -32.41 -22.42 36.54
CA TYR A 259 -33.82 -22.01 36.75
C TYR A 259 -34.83 -23.16 36.54
N GLU A 260 -34.38 -24.41 36.60
CA GLU A 260 -35.24 -25.61 36.60
C GLU A 260 -35.07 -26.48 37.86
N GLU A 261 -34.99 -25.85 39.04
CA GLU A 261 -35.29 -26.49 40.34
C GLU A 261 -36.49 -25.83 41.01
#